data_AF-A0A0M3KC44-F1
#
_entry.id   AF-A0A0M3KC44-F1
#
_cell.length_a   1.000
_cell.length_b   1.000
_cell.length_c   1.000
_cell.angle_alpha   90.00
_cell.angle_beta   90.00
_cell.angle_gamma   90.00
#
_symmetry.space_group_name_H-M   'P 1'
#
loop_
_entity.id
_entity.type
_entity.pdbx_description
1 polymer ?
#
loop_
_entity_poly.entity_id
_entity_poly.type
_entity_poly.pdbx_seq_one_letter_code
_entity_poly.pdbx_strand_id
1 'polypeptide(L)'
;MLYEQLPYFHAGDVVLQFKGGTTLCADKNLLALHSRYMASLLYEAADGAIIDMGDFEMEAFRELLYQIYATRRPIETDLPRIARAANAYRADIILSKLTAHIRALDVSRLWVTLIKDGFEPKSLGKEIYRHIICPSILKAKSQPYGTPLQPTWNNFNFSIPQPPFTAPFVAENEIWHVNKGIFGIHNQAGYDVGQNGELIARITPKIRAECAKNGVTVPGLVDMILKHVYPSRTIIPGRYFRPMMVFAEEHNLKRLLLSLGEMVCLEPPLTAEQMLEHLQLADRYDLKNLRRACLLRIEGSFKSRASKLMTLPEYKELPEKIREEIEDRHCSGWALQDGHLAG
;
A
#
# COMPACT_ATOMS: atom_id res chain seq x y z
N MET A 1 -3.66 -6.18 16.48
CA MET A 1 -2.54 -5.89 15.55
C MET A 1 -1.94 -7.23 15.17
N LEU A 2 -2.04 -7.64 13.90
CA LEU A 2 -1.29 -8.80 13.39
C LEU A 2 0.15 -8.32 13.14
N TYR A 3 1.13 -8.99 13.74
CA TYR A 3 2.54 -8.85 13.36
C TYR A 3 2.64 -9.31 11.90
N GLU A 4 2.90 -8.40 10.97
CA GLU A 4 3.29 -8.78 9.62
C GLU A 4 4.66 -9.46 9.72
N GLN A 5 4.74 -10.73 9.31
CA GLN A 5 6.02 -11.41 9.22
C GLN A 5 6.82 -10.75 8.10
N LEU A 6 7.96 -10.16 8.46
CA LEU A 6 8.82 -9.48 7.50
C LEU A 6 9.48 -10.49 6.54
N PRO A 7 9.71 -10.11 5.28
CA PRO A 7 10.35 -11.00 4.32
C PRO A 7 11.78 -11.33 4.73
N TYR A 8 12.18 -12.59 4.50
CA TYR A 8 13.54 -13.07 4.72
C TYR A 8 14.47 -12.84 3.52
N PHE A 9 13.94 -12.36 2.39
CA PHE A 9 14.70 -12.05 1.17
C PHE A 9 15.50 -13.25 0.62
N HIS A 10 14.85 -14.41 0.50
CA HIS A 10 15.42 -15.62 -0.11
C HIS A 10 15.04 -15.81 -1.59
N ALA A 11 14.17 -14.97 -2.12
CA ALA A 11 13.73 -14.98 -3.51
C ALA A 11 13.95 -13.60 -4.14
N GLY A 12 14.24 -13.59 -5.45
CA GLY A 12 14.54 -12.39 -6.24
C GLY A 12 15.31 -12.76 -7.52
N ASP A 13 15.40 -11.82 -8.45
CA ASP A 13 16.13 -12.00 -9.72
C ASP A 13 17.61 -11.59 -9.63
N VAL A 14 18.08 -11.05 -8.51
CA VAL A 14 19.51 -10.81 -8.22
C VAL A 14 19.87 -11.19 -6.78
N VAL A 15 21.14 -11.54 -6.58
CA VAL A 15 21.72 -11.88 -5.27
C VAL A 15 22.68 -10.79 -4.85
N LEU A 16 22.36 -10.07 -3.78
CA LEU A 16 23.21 -9.04 -3.20
C LEU A 16 24.16 -9.69 -2.20
N GLN A 17 25.46 -9.68 -2.48
CA GLN A 17 26.50 -10.28 -1.64
C GLN A 17 27.19 -9.21 -0.80
N PHE A 18 27.25 -9.43 0.51
CA PHE A 18 27.90 -8.55 1.48
C PHE A 18 29.15 -9.21 2.06
N LYS A 19 30.00 -8.41 2.71
CA LYS A 19 31.17 -8.89 3.43
C LYS A 19 30.84 -10.07 4.35
N GLY A 20 31.68 -11.11 4.30
CA GLY A 20 31.50 -12.33 5.09
C GLY A 20 30.63 -13.40 4.43
N GLY A 21 30.26 -13.20 3.16
CA GLY A 21 29.54 -14.20 2.35
C GLY A 21 28.04 -14.25 2.60
N THR A 22 27.50 -13.35 3.44
CA THR A 22 26.05 -13.23 3.66
C THR A 22 25.39 -12.61 2.44
N THR A 23 24.17 -13.07 2.12
CA THR A 23 23.44 -12.63 0.93
C THR A 23 22.01 -12.21 1.23
N LEU A 24 21.46 -11.35 0.37
CA LEU A 24 20.03 -11.05 0.29
C LEU A 24 19.59 -11.16 -1.17
N CYS A 25 18.49 -11.86 -1.44
CA CYS A 25 17.88 -11.87 -2.76
C CYS A 25 16.93 -10.68 -2.90
N ALA A 26 16.95 -10.02 -4.06
CA ALA A 26 16.08 -8.87 -4.33
C ALA A 26 15.67 -8.83 -5.80
N ASP A 27 14.62 -8.06 -6.10
CA ASP A 27 14.17 -7.79 -7.46
C ASP A 27 14.85 -6.53 -7.99
N LYS A 28 15.71 -6.68 -9.01
CA LYS A 28 16.47 -5.61 -9.65
C LYS A 28 15.58 -4.48 -10.13
N ASN A 29 14.38 -4.82 -10.61
CA ASN A 29 13.40 -3.86 -11.09
C ASN A 29 12.88 -2.95 -9.96
N LEU A 30 12.74 -3.45 -8.73
CA LEU A 30 12.32 -2.66 -7.57
C LEU A 30 13.45 -1.76 -7.06
N LEU A 31 14.67 -2.30 -7.03
CA LEU A 31 15.87 -1.54 -6.67
C LEU A 31 16.10 -0.38 -7.65
N ALA A 32 16.03 -0.65 -8.96
CA ALA A 32 16.17 0.34 -10.01
C ALA A 32 15.10 1.43 -9.95
N LEU A 33 13.86 1.07 -9.61
CA LEU A 33 12.78 2.03 -9.43
C LEU A 33 13.07 3.02 -8.28
N HIS A 34 13.66 2.52 -7.20
CA HIS A 34 13.90 3.32 -5.99
C HIS A 34 15.24 4.05 -6.00
N SER A 35 16.17 3.66 -6.88
CA SER A 35 17.50 4.23 -6.98
C SER A 35 18.00 4.21 -8.42
N ARG A 36 18.30 5.40 -8.96
CA ARG A 36 19.00 5.53 -10.25
C ARG A 36 20.40 4.94 -10.20
N TYR A 37 21.06 4.99 -9.04
CA TYR A 37 22.35 4.33 -8.86
C TYR A 37 22.23 2.81 -9.03
N MET A 38 21.22 2.19 -8.41
CA MET A 38 20.96 0.76 -8.59
C MET A 38 20.49 0.43 -10.00
N ALA A 39 19.70 1.30 -10.62
CA ALA A 39 19.32 1.13 -12.02
C ALA A 39 20.55 1.04 -12.94
N SER A 40 21.53 1.92 -12.74
CA SER A 40 22.79 1.86 -13.49
C SER A 40 23.63 0.63 -13.14
N LEU A 41 23.73 0.28 -11.85
CA LEU A 41 24.51 -0.87 -11.38
C LEU A 41 23.96 -2.21 -11.91
N LEU A 42 22.64 -2.32 -12.05
CA LEU A 42 21.94 -3.55 -12.39
C LEU A 42 21.49 -3.60 -13.86
N TYR A 43 21.85 -2.60 -14.67
CA TYR A 43 21.33 -2.46 -16.04
C TYR A 43 21.61 -3.69 -16.91
N GLU A 44 22.82 -4.25 -16.81
CA GLU A 44 23.27 -5.43 -17.57
C GLU A 44 23.22 -6.72 -16.72
N ALA A 45 22.69 -6.66 -15.50
CA ALA A 45 22.65 -7.81 -14.61
C ALA A 45 21.66 -8.87 -15.13
N ALA A 46 22.20 -10.04 -15.46
CA ALA A 46 21.41 -11.23 -15.77
C ALA A 46 20.65 -11.73 -14.54
N ASP A 47 19.61 -12.53 -14.76
CA ASP A 47 18.86 -13.14 -13.66
C ASP A 47 19.75 -14.12 -12.89
N GLY A 48 19.73 -14.03 -11.56
CA GLY A 48 20.63 -14.75 -10.67
C GLY A 48 22.03 -14.12 -10.54
N ALA A 49 22.29 -12.96 -11.15
CA ALA A 49 23.58 -12.29 -11.01
C ALA A 49 23.90 -11.97 -9.54
N ILE A 50 25.16 -12.19 -9.17
CA ILE A 50 25.69 -11.83 -7.85
C ILE A 50 26.26 -10.41 -7.94
N ILE A 51 25.71 -9.52 -7.13
CA ILE A 51 26.08 -8.11 -7.05
C ILE A 51 26.89 -7.91 -5.78
N ASP A 52 28.16 -7.56 -5.93
CA ASP A 52 29.02 -7.26 -4.79
C ASP A 52 28.63 -5.90 -4.19
N MET A 53 28.17 -5.95 -2.94
CA MET A 53 27.76 -4.79 -2.15
C MET A 53 28.92 -4.23 -1.31
N GLY A 54 30.11 -4.84 -1.42
CA GLY A 54 31.32 -4.49 -0.71
C GLY A 54 31.18 -4.65 0.81
N ASP A 55 31.81 -3.73 1.53
CA ASP A 55 31.86 -3.70 3.00
C ASP A 55 30.60 -3.12 3.66
N PHE A 56 29.49 -2.97 2.91
CA PHE A 56 28.27 -2.41 3.45
C PHE A 56 27.58 -3.35 4.46
N GLU A 57 26.97 -2.80 5.50
CA GLU A 57 26.25 -3.58 6.51
C GLU A 57 24.95 -4.17 5.91
N MET A 58 24.88 -5.50 5.83
CA MET A 58 23.73 -6.23 5.29
C MET A 58 22.41 -5.89 5.99
N GLU A 59 22.40 -5.79 7.33
CA GLU A 59 21.19 -5.44 8.08
C GLU A 59 20.71 -4.01 7.77
N ALA A 60 21.62 -3.07 7.50
CA ALA A 60 21.21 -1.73 7.08
C ALA A 60 20.55 -1.73 5.69
N PHE A 61 21.06 -2.56 4.78
CA PHE A 61 20.44 -2.74 3.47
C PHE A 61 19.10 -3.48 3.56
N ARG A 62 18.98 -4.46 4.46
CA ARG A 62 17.72 -5.17 4.74
C ARG A 62 16.62 -4.23 5.20
N GLU A 63 16.95 -3.29 6.08
CA GLU A 63 16.02 -2.22 6.50
C GLU A 63 15.55 -1.35 5.33
N LEU A 64 16.45 -1.03 4.40
CA LEU A 64 16.09 -0.35 3.16
C LEU A 64 15.14 -1.20 2.30
N LEU A 65 15.40 -2.50 2.16
CA LEU A 65 14.53 -3.41 1.40
C LEU A 65 13.12 -3.47 1.98
N TYR A 66 12.94 -3.49 3.30
CA TYR A 66 11.61 -3.44 3.91
C TYR A 66 10.80 -2.20 3.48
N GLN A 67 11.49 -1.09 3.26
CA GLN A 67 10.88 0.15 2.77
C GLN A 67 10.61 0.14 1.25
N ILE A 68 11.46 -0.56 0.47
CA ILE A 68 11.31 -0.72 -1.00
C ILE A 68 10.16 -1.68 -1.33
N TYR A 69 10.06 -2.81 -0.63
CA TYR A 69 8.97 -3.79 -0.79
C TYR A 69 7.64 -3.35 -0.17
N ALA A 70 7.60 -2.11 0.35
CA ALA A 70 6.44 -1.48 0.96
C ALA A 70 5.77 -2.37 2.02
N THR A 71 6.57 -2.98 2.89
CA THR A 71 6.05 -3.67 4.08
C THR A 71 5.36 -2.65 5.01
N ARG A 72 4.57 -3.11 5.99
CA ARG A 72 4.02 -2.24 7.04
C ARG A 72 5.07 -1.79 8.06
N ARG A 73 6.36 -2.08 7.84
CA ARG A 73 7.46 -1.66 8.71
C ARG A 73 7.55 -0.13 8.74
N PRO A 74 7.29 0.53 9.89
CA PRO A 74 7.36 1.98 10.00
C PRO A 74 8.75 2.51 9.65
N ILE A 75 8.81 3.70 9.05
CA ILE A 75 10.07 4.30 8.58
C ILE A 75 10.97 4.77 9.74
N GLU A 76 10.38 4.93 10.92
CA GLU A 76 11.04 5.26 12.17
C GLU A 76 11.68 4.07 12.90
N THR A 77 11.36 2.82 12.49
CA THR A 77 11.78 1.61 13.22
C THR A 77 13.29 1.52 13.40
N ASP A 78 14.04 1.85 12.35
CA ASP A 78 15.51 1.97 12.40
C ASP A 78 15.98 3.10 11.48
N LEU A 79 15.61 4.33 11.87
CA LEU A 79 15.93 5.52 11.12
C LEU A 79 17.42 5.64 10.75
N PRO A 80 18.41 5.34 11.64
CA PRO A 80 19.82 5.37 11.27
C PRO A 80 20.18 4.39 10.15
N ARG A 81 19.78 3.11 10.25
CA ARG A 81 20.09 2.10 9.23
C ARG A 81 19.44 2.43 7.90
N ILE A 82 18.15 2.77 7.91
CA ILE A 82 17.40 3.13 6.70
C ILE A 82 18.04 4.35 6.04
N ALA A 83 18.33 5.41 6.79
CA ALA A 83 18.91 6.63 6.23
C ALA A 83 20.32 6.43 5.69
N ARG A 84 21.14 5.61 6.35
CA ARG A 84 22.49 5.26 5.90
C ARG A 84 22.45 4.50 4.58
N ALA A 85 21.64 3.45 4.50
CA ALA A 85 21.48 2.66 3.28
C ALA A 85 20.84 3.47 2.14
N ALA A 86 19.78 4.22 2.43
CA ALA A 86 19.12 5.06 1.44
C ALA A 86 20.08 6.12 0.86
N ASN A 87 20.96 6.71 1.68
CA ASN A 87 21.96 7.66 1.21
C ASN A 87 23.07 6.97 0.40
N ALA A 88 23.65 5.88 0.93
CA ALA A 88 24.75 5.15 0.30
C ALA A 88 24.39 4.67 -1.11
N TYR A 89 23.17 4.15 -1.28
CA TYR A 89 22.69 3.62 -2.54
C TYR A 89 21.79 4.58 -3.30
N ARG A 90 21.74 5.86 -2.92
CA ARG A 90 20.92 6.89 -3.56
C ARG A 90 19.47 6.43 -3.82
N ALA A 91 18.87 5.82 -2.81
CA ALA A 91 17.47 5.38 -2.83
C ALA A 91 16.56 6.58 -2.68
N ASP A 92 16.51 7.39 -3.73
CA ASP A 92 15.90 8.71 -3.77
C ASP A 92 14.42 8.69 -3.27
N ILE A 93 13.64 7.63 -3.58
CA ILE A 93 12.26 7.44 -3.06
C ILE A 93 12.26 7.41 -1.53
N ILE A 94 13.14 6.58 -0.96
CA ILE A 94 13.19 6.36 0.48
C ILE A 94 13.74 7.59 1.19
N LEU A 95 14.74 8.26 0.60
CA LEU A 95 15.26 9.55 1.08
C LEU A 95 14.16 10.61 1.17
N SER A 96 13.26 10.65 0.18
CA SER A 96 12.11 11.57 0.20
C SER A 96 11.10 11.20 1.28
N LYS A 97 10.80 9.91 1.49
CA LYS A 97 9.95 9.45 2.60
C LYS A 97 10.55 9.84 3.95
N LEU A 98 11.86 9.64 4.15
CA LEU A 98 12.59 10.03 5.36
C LEU A 98 12.50 11.54 5.59
N THR A 99 12.72 12.33 4.54
CA THR A 99 12.63 13.80 4.57
C THR A 99 11.24 14.25 5.02
N ALA A 100 10.19 13.65 4.43
CA ALA A 100 8.81 13.96 4.79
C ALA A 100 8.49 13.59 6.26
N HIS A 101 8.98 12.44 6.74
CA HIS A 101 8.80 12.00 8.12
C HIS A 101 9.50 12.94 9.11
N ILE A 102 10.77 13.26 8.90
CA ILE A 102 11.54 14.18 9.75
C ILE A 102 10.87 15.56 9.79
N ARG A 103 10.40 16.04 8.64
CA ARG A 103 9.64 17.30 8.60
C ARG A 103 8.35 17.23 9.40
N ALA A 104 7.59 16.13 9.33
CA ALA A 104 6.37 15.98 10.11
C ALA A 104 6.66 16.03 11.62
N LEU A 105 7.76 15.43 12.07
CA LEU A 105 8.24 15.54 13.45
C LEU A 105 8.58 17.00 13.83
N ASP A 106 9.18 17.77 12.94
CA ASP A 106 9.51 19.18 13.18
C ASP A 106 8.25 20.07 13.25
N VAL A 107 7.34 19.92 12.29
CA VAL A 107 6.07 20.68 12.26
C VAL A 107 5.22 20.41 13.50
N SER A 108 5.16 19.16 13.97
CA SER A 108 4.46 18.77 15.20
C SER A 108 5.19 19.16 16.49
N ARG A 109 6.34 19.85 16.39
CA ARG A 109 7.25 20.20 17.49
C ARG A 109 7.85 19.01 18.25
N LEU A 110 7.51 17.78 17.89
CA LEU A 110 8.09 16.56 18.45
C LEU A 110 9.61 16.53 18.28
N TRP A 111 10.14 16.98 17.14
CA TRP A 111 11.57 17.08 16.90
C TRP A 111 12.28 18.02 17.89
N VAL A 112 11.64 19.16 18.20
CA VAL A 112 12.16 20.13 19.17
C VAL A 112 12.09 19.57 20.59
N THR A 113 11.02 18.85 20.93
CA THR A 113 10.87 18.17 22.22
C THR A 113 11.95 17.11 22.40
N LEU A 114 12.18 16.26 21.40
CA LEU A 114 13.24 15.25 21.42
C LEU A 114 14.62 15.88 21.71
N ILE A 115 14.96 16.97 21.00
CA ILE A 115 16.23 17.66 21.23
C ILE A 115 16.32 18.24 22.66
N LYS A 116 15.23 18.82 23.17
CA LYS A 116 15.16 19.31 24.55
C LYS A 116 15.34 18.20 25.58
N ASP A 117 14.85 17.00 25.28
CA ASP A 117 14.96 15.81 26.11
C ASP A 117 16.33 15.11 25.96
N GLY A 118 17.28 15.74 25.27
CA GLY A 118 18.66 15.27 25.16
C GLY A 118 18.97 14.46 23.90
N PHE A 119 18.04 14.33 22.96
CA PHE A 119 18.33 13.69 21.67
C PHE A 119 19.31 14.55 20.86
N GLU A 120 20.47 14.00 20.53
CA GLU A 120 21.44 14.63 19.63
C GLU A 120 21.23 14.14 18.19
N PRO A 121 20.72 14.96 17.24
CA PRO A 121 20.46 14.50 15.87
C PRO A 121 21.70 14.01 15.11
N LYS A 122 22.90 14.48 15.48
CA LYS A 122 24.17 14.01 14.92
C LYS A 122 24.50 12.57 15.33
N SER A 123 23.90 12.07 16.42
CA SER A 123 24.05 10.67 16.84
C SER A 123 23.49 9.68 15.81
N LEU A 124 22.55 10.12 14.96
CA LEU A 124 22.06 9.36 13.80
C LEU A 124 23.12 9.20 12.69
N GLY A 125 24.24 9.92 12.77
CA GLY A 125 25.32 9.90 11.79
C GLY A 125 25.50 11.25 11.10
N LYS A 126 26.75 11.70 10.98
CA LYS A 126 27.11 13.02 10.42
C LYS A 126 26.58 13.22 8.99
N GLU A 127 26.64 12.19 8.16
CA GLU A 127 26.15 12.21 6.78
C GLU A 127 24.62 12.33 6.71
N ILE A 128 23.91 11.54 7.53
CA ILE A 128 22.44 11.60 7.63
C ILE A 128 22.01 12.97 8.14
N TYR A 129 22.68 13.48 9.16
CA TYR A 129 22.40 14.79 9.70
C TYR A 129 22.56 15.91 8.67
N ARG A 130 23.66 15.89 7.90
CA ARG A 130 23.98 16.94 6.93
C ARG A 130 23.15 16.87 5.66
N HIS A 131 22.94 15.67 5.10
CA HIS A 131 22.36 15.51 3.77
C HIS A 131 20.87 15.20 3.78
N ILE A 132 20.31 14.75 4.91
CA ILE A 132 18.89 14.41 5.03
C ILE A 132 18.21 15.33 6.04
N ILE A 133 18.64 15.33 7.30
CA ILE A 133 17.95 16.04 8.39
C ILE A 133 17.98 17.56 8.17
N CYS A 134 19.17 18.15 7.98
CA CYS A 134 19.29 19.62 7.83
C CYS A 134 18.47 20.16 6.65
N PRO A 135 18.57 19.62 5.42
CA PRO A 135 17.76 20.08 4.29
C PRO A 135 16.26 19.92 4.54
N SER A 136 15.84 18.83 5.18
CA SER A 136 14.43 18.57 5.51
C SER A 136 13.85 19.62 6.45
N ILE A 137 14.58 19.95 7.52
CA ILE A 137 14.17 20.97 8.50
C ILE A 137 14.18 22.36 7.87
N LEU A 138 15.21 22.71 7.09
CA LEU A 138 15.26 23.99 6.39
C LEU A 138 14.07 24.16 5.45
N LYS A 139 13.74 23.13 4.67
CA LYS A 139 12.56 23.10 3.79
C LYS A 139 11.24 23.14 4.56
N ALA A 140 11.18 22.55 5.75
CA ALA A 140 10.01 22.61 6.62
C ALA A 140 9.75 24.04 7.09
N LYS A 141 10.79 24.71 7.57
CA LYS A 141 10.74 26.09 8.08
C LYS A 141 10.46 27.13 7.00
N SER A 142 10.84 26.85 5.75
CA SER A 142 10.63 27.78 4.63
C SER A 142 9.22 27.73 4.03
N GLN A 143 8.33 26.85 4.48
CA GLN A 143 6.97 26.70 3.93
C GLN A 143 5.90 27.20 4.91
N PRO A 144 4.80 27.81 4.41
CA PRO A 144 3.67 28.18 5.25
C PRO A 144 3.07 26.96 5.96
N TYR A 145 2.72 27.14 7.23
CA TYR A 145 1.96 26.14 8.00
C TYR A 145 0.69 25.73 7.25
N GLY A 146 0.39 24.43 7.23
CA GLY A 146 -0.78 23.88 6.55
C GLY A 146 -0.57 23.54 5.07
N THR A 147 0.60 23.81 4.48
CA THR A 147 0.89 23.38 3.09
C THR A 147 1.05 21.85 3.02
N PRO A 148 0.20 21.12 2.26
CA PRO A 148 0.34 19.68 2.10
C PRO A 148 1.64 19.32 1.38
N LEU A 149 2.37 18.35 1.91
CA LEU A 149 3.52 17.76 1.23
C LEU A 149 3.03 16.90 0.06
N GLN A 150 3.15 17.39 -1.17
CA GLN A 150 3.13 16.54 -2.36
C GLN A 150 4.49 15.81 -2.42
N PRO A 151 4.55 14.47 -2.29
CA PRO A 151 5.75 13.75 -2.64
C PRO A 151 6.06 14.04 -4.11
N THR A 152 7.29 14.43 -4.43
CA THR A 152 7.75 14.65 -5.82
C THR A 152 7.78 13.37 -6.67
N TRP A 153 7.33 12.25 -6.11
CA TRP A 153 7.45 10.89 -6.63
C TRP A 153 6.15 10.35 -7.22
N ASN A 154 5.09 11.18 -7.23
CA ASN A 154 3.76 10.78 -7.67
C ASN A 154 3.62 10.55 -9.18
N ASN A 155 4.69 10.70 -9.97
CA ASN A 155 4.59 10.78 -11.44
C ASN A 155 5.42 9.71 -12.13
N PHE A 156 5.29 8.43 -11.74
CA PHE A 156 5.72 7.36 -12.63
C PHE A 156 4.92 7.51 -13.93
N ASN A 157 5.62 7.79 -15.04
CA ASN A 157 4.96 8.06 -16.30
C ASN A 157 4.70 6.73 -17.02
N PHE A 158 3.46 6.24 -16.90
CA PHE A 158 3.02 5.01 -17.57
C PHE A 158 3.02 5.10 -19.09
N SER A 159 3.16 6.28 -19.70
CA SER A 159 3.23 6.43 -21.15
C SER A 159 4.65 6.30 -21.72
N ILE A 160 5.68 6.26 -20.88
CA ILE A 160 7.09 6.23 -21.32
C ILE A 160 7.75 4.91 -20.89
N PRO A 161 8.27 4.10 -21.82
CA PRO A 161 9.01 2.90 -21.49
C PRO A 161 10.34 3.25 -20.80
N GLN A 162 10.72 2.46 -19.80
CA GLN A 162 12.03 2.52 -19.13
C GLN A 162 12.69 1.12 -19.17
N PRO A 163 13.23 0.70 -20.33
CA PRO A 163 13.92 -0.57 -20.46
C PRO A 163 15.19 -0.64 -19.57
N PRO A 164 15.58 -1.82 -19.06
CA PRO A 164 14.90 -3.12 -19.17
C PRO A 164 13.79 -3.35 -18.12
N PHE A 165 13.52 -2.34 -17.26
CA PHE A 165 12.76 -2.48 -16.03
C PHE A 165 11.24 -2.47 -16.21
N THR A 166 10.75 -1.90 -17.32
CA THR A 166 9.32 -1.85 -17.63
C THR A 166 8.90 -2.87 -18.67
N ALA A 167 7.67 -3.37 -18.56
CA ALA A 167 6.96 -4.13 -19.59
C ALA A 167 5.70 -3.36 -20.03
N PRO A 168 5.23 -3.53 -21.28
CA PRO A 168 3.90 -3.08 -21.67
C PRO A 168 2.82 -3.84 -20.88
N PHE A 169 1.80 -3.12 -20.44
CA PHE A 169 0.58 -3.60 -19.82
C PHE A 169 -0.59 -3.18 -20.70
N VAL A 170 -1.40 -4.13 -21.15
CA VAL A 170 -2.41 -3.91 -22.19
C VAL A 170 -3.80 -4.20 -21.63
N ALA A 171 -4.72 -3.24 -21.82
CA ALA A 171 -6.14 -3.43 -21.56
C ALA A 171 -6.97 -2.58 -22.55
N GLU A 172 -8.00 -3.18 -23.17
CA GLU A 172 -8.92 -2.50 -24.10
C GLU A 172 -8.25 -1.57 -25.14
N ASN A 173 -7.16 -2.03 -25.75
CA ASN A 173 -6.36 -1.30 -26.75
C ASN A 173 -5.52 -0.12 -26.21
N GLU A 174 -5.51 0.10 -24.90
CA GLU A 174 -4.57 1.02 -24.25
C GLU A 174 -3.34 0.26 -23.74
N ILE A 175 -2.20 0.97 -23.74
CA ILE A 175 -0.91 0.43 -23.33
C ILE A 175 -0.32 1.35 -22.26
N TRP A 176 0.03 0.76 -21.12
CA TRP A 176 0.79 1.38 -20.05
C TRP A 176 2.13 0.67 -19.91
N HIS A 177 3.23 1.39 -19.73
CA HIS A 177 4.50 0.82 -19.37
C HIS A 177 4.58 0.70 -17.85
N VAL A 178 4.67 -0.52 -17.32
CA VAL A 178 4.69 -0.79 -15.89
C VAL A 178 6.02 -1.45 -15.49
N ASN A 179 6.57 -1.05 -14.35
CA ASN A 179 7.68 -1.70 -13.69
C ASN A 179 7.34 -3.16 -13.35
N LYS A 180 8.16 -4.08 -13.86
CA LYS A 180 8.00 -5.53 -13.69
C LYS A 180 8.04 -5.97 -12.22
N GLY A 181 8.89 -5.33 -11.41
CA GLY A 181 9.09 -5.65 -10.00
C GLY A 181 7.85 -5.34 -9.14
N ILE A 182 7.20 -4.20 -9.37
CA ILE A 182 5.94 -3.87 -8.67
C ILE A 182 4.89 -4.93 -8.95
N PHE A 183 4.70 -5.29 -10.22
CA PHE A 183 3.73 -6.33 -10.59
C PHE A 183 4.12 -7.72 -10.08
N GLY A 184 5.43 -8.02 -9.98
CA GLY A 184 5.95 -9.24 -9.36
C GLY A 184 5.45 -9.41 -7.93
N ILE A 185 5.49 -8.35 -7.11
CA ILE A 185 4.97 -8.37 -5.74
C ILE A 185 3.45 -8.59 -5.70
N HIS A 186 2.73 -7.99 -6.65
CA HIS A 186 1.26 -7.97 -6.65
C HIS A 186 0.61 -9.17 -7.34
N ASN A 187 1.41 -10.17 -7.77
CA ASN A 187 1.05 -11.37 -8.52
C ASN A 187 0.92 -11.16 -10.04
N GLN A 188 1.95 -11.56 -10.80
CA GLN A 188 1.93 -11.53 -12.27
C GLN A 188 1.11 -12.65 -12.91
N ALA A 189 0.86 -13.76 -12.21
CA ALA A 189 0.14 -14.92 -12.76
C ALA A 189 -1.35 -14.65 -13.06
N GLY A 190 -1.86 -13.48 -12.63
CA GLY A 190 -3.21 -13.03 -12.95
C GLY A 190 -3.37 -12.48 -14.36
N TYR A 191 -2.29 -12.29 -15.11
CA TYR A 191 -2.28 -11.69 -16.45
C TYR A 191 -1.82 -12.68 -17.50
N ASP A 192 -2.35 -12.54 -18.72
CA ASP A 192 -1.82 -13.27 -19.87
C ASP A 192 -0.49 -12.64 -20.30
N VAL A 193 0.47 -13.45 -20.76
CA VAL A 193 1.77 -12.97 -21.21
C VAL A 193 1.85 -13.04 -22.73
N GLY A 194 2.02 -11.89 -23.37
CA GLY A 194 2.22 -11.77 -24.81
C GLY A 194 3.58 -12.31 -25.27
N GLN A 195 3.75 -12.51 -26.58
CA GLN A 195 4.98 -13.08 -27.16
C GLN A 195 6.23 -12.25 -26.87
N ASN A 196 6.06 -10.95 -26.63
CA ASN A 196 7.15 -10.01 -26.34
C ASN A 196 7.27 -9.67 -24.84
N GLY A 197 6.62 -10.44 -23.96
CA GLY A 197 6.59 -10.19 -22.51
C GLY A 197 5.63 -9.08 -22.09
N GLU A 198 4.64 -8.74 -22.91
CA GLU A 198 3.54 -7.85 -22.54
C GLU A 198 2.65 -8.52 -21.48
N LEU A 199 2.19 -7.77 -20.49
CA LEU A 199 1.18 -8.20 -19.53
C LEU A 199 -0.20 -7.80 -20.06
N ILE A 200 -1.08 -8.74 -20.31
CA ILE A 200 -2.40 -8.49 -20.90
C ILE A 200 -3.47 -8.74 -19.83
N ALA A 201 -4.23 -7.69 -19.50
CA ALA A 201 -5.35 -7.79 -18.57
C ALA A 201 -6.58 -8.38 -19.27
N ARG A 202 -7.12 -9.45 -18.70
CA ARG A 202 -8.33 -10.08 -19.24
C ARG A 202 -9.57 -9.33 -18.76
N ILE A 203 -10.19 -8.58 -19.66
CA ILE A 203 -11.38 -7.78 -19.35
C ILE A 203 -12.65 -8.59 -19.65
N THR A 204 -13.27 -9.13 -18.59
CA THR A 204 -14.49 -9.93 -18.69
C THR A 204 -15.76 -9.07 -18.75
N PRO A 205 -16.91 -9.66 -19.16
CA PRO A 205 -18.21 -8.99 -19.06
C PRO A 205 -18.57 -8.54 -17.63
N LYS A 206 -18.10 -9.26 -16.60
CA LYS A 206 -18.33 -8.93 -15.19
C LYS A 206 -17.63 -7.61 -14.83
N ILE A 207 -16.36 -7.45 -15.22
CA ILE A 207 -15.61 -6.19 -15.03
C ILE A 207 -16.32 -5.05 -15.76
N ARG A 208 -16.74 -5.25 -17.02
CA ARG A 208 -17.44 -4.22 -17.81
C ARG A 208 -18.76 -3.80 -17.18
N ALA A 209 -19.55 -4.76 -16.71
CA ALA A 209 -20.84 -4.50 -16.07
C ALA A 209 -20.64 -3.69 -14.77
N GLU A 210 -19.67 -4.07 -13.93
CA GLU A 210 -19.39 -3.32 -12.70
C GLU A 210 -18.85 -1.92 -13.00
N CYS A 211 -18.02 -1.76 -14.03
CA CYS A 211 -17.56 -0.45 -14.49
C CYS A 211 -18.73 0.45 -14.93
N ALA A 212 -19.62 -0.08 -15.77
CA ALA A 212 -20.79 0.65 -16.26
C ALA A 212 -21.72 1.07 -15.11
N LYS A 213 -21.98 0.17 -14.15
CA LYS A 213 -22.79 0.44 -12.96
C LYS A 213 -22.26 1.61 -12.13
N ASN A 214 -20.93 1.78 -12.09
CA ASN A 214 -20.27 2.84 -11.30
C ASN A 214 -19.85 4.06 -12.13
N GLY A 215 -20.23 4.13 -13.42
CA GLY A 215 -19.91 5.25 -14.30
C GLY A 215 -18.41 5.42 -14.55
N VAL A 216 -17.66 4.31 -14.62
CA VAL A 216 -16.22 4.31 -14.91
C VAL A 216 -15.93 3.55 -16.21
N THR A 217 -14.88 3.96 -16.93
CA THR A 217 -14.38 3.22 -18.09
C THR A 217 -13.33 2.20 -17.63
N VAL A 218 -13.12 1.12 -18.39
CA VAL A 218 -12.09 0.13 -18.06
C VAL A 218 -10.68 0.73 -18.13
N PRO A 219 -10.31 1.57 -19.12
CA PRO A 219 -9.02 2.25 -19.07
C PRO A 219 -8.85 3.16 -17.84
N GLY A 220 -9.91 3.89 -17.45
CA GLY A 220 -9.90 4.69 -16.23
C GLY A 220 -9.79 3.85 -14.95
N LEU A 221 -10.36 2.65 -14.95
CA LEU A 221 -10.18 1.67 -13.88
C LEU A 221 -8.72 1.21 -13.79
N VAL A 222 -8.11 0.83 -14.91
CA VAL A 222 -6.70 0.39 -14.96
C VAL A 222 -5.77 1.49 -14.50
N ASP A 223 -5.94 2.73 -14.97
CA ASP A 223 -5.16 3.88 -14.51
C ASP A 223 -5.26 4.09 -12.98
N MET A 224 -6.45 3.92 -12.39
CA MET A 224 -6.63 3.97 -10.94
C MET A 224 -5.97 2.82 -10.19
N ILE A 225 -6.04 1.59 -10.72
CA ILE A 225 -5.33 0.45 -10.16
C ILE A 225 -3.83 0.72 -10.17
N LEU A 226 -3.28 1.17 -11.30
CA LEU A 226 -1.86 1.48 -11.44
C LEU A 226 -1.44 2.57 -10.46
N LYS A 227 -2.19 3.67 -10.37
CA LYS A 227 -1.90 4.74 -9.41
C LYS A 227 -1.99 4.27 -7.96
N HIS A 228 -2.84 3.31 -7.63
CA HIS A 228 -2.92 2.78 -6.26
C HIS A 228 -1.81 1.77 -5.94
N VAL A 229 -1.49 0.89 -6.88
CA VAL A 229 -0.42 -0.11 -6.73
C VAL A 229 0.95 0.56 -6.70
N TYR A 230 1.12 1.66 -7.43
CA TYR A 230 2.29 2.52 -7.33
C TYR A 230 2.16 3.44 -6.12
N PRO A 231 3.27 3.89 -5.51
CA PRO A 231 3.25 4.78 -4.36
C PRO A 231 2.89 6.23 -4.74
N SER A 232 1.79 6.45 -5.46
CA SER A 232 1.36 7.77 -5.96
C SER A 232 0.51 8.57 -4.96
N ARG A 233 0.19 7.99 -3.79
CA ARG A 233 -0.74 8.56 -2.79
C ARG A 233 -2.06 9.08 -3.38
N THR A 234 -2.47 8.57 -4.54
CA THR A 234 -3.71 9.00 -5.19
C THR A 234 -4.89 8.57 -4.31
N ILE A 235 -5.72 9.53 -3.92
CA ILE A 235 -6.99 9.22 -3.26
C ILE A 235 -7.87 8.56 -4.32
N ILE A 236 -8.19 7.29 -4.12
CA ILE A 236 -9.08 6.56 -5.01
C ILE A 236 -10.53 7.03 -4.71
N PRO A 237 -11.26 7.53 -5.71
CA PRO A 237 -12.67 7.87 -5.53
C PRO A 237 -13.51 6.60 -5.29
N GLY A 238 -14.50 6.64 -4.39
CA GLY A 238 -15.30 5.47 -3.99
C GLY A 238 -15.99 4.73 -5.14
N ARG A 239 -16.32 5.43 -6.24
CA ARG A 239 -16.86 4.82 -7.47
C ARG A 239 -15.93 3.77 -8.11
N TYR A 240 -14.63 3.79 -7.82
CA TYR A 240 -13.68 2.80 -8.33
C TYR A 240 -13.54 1.59 -7.42
N PHE A 241 -13.98 1.64 -6.15
CA PHE A 241 -13.72 0.54 -5.21
C PHE A 241 -14.30 -0.79 -5.70
N ARG A 242 -15.60 -0.82 -6.05
CA ARG A 242 -16.26 -2.06 -6.48
C ARG A 242 -15.70 -2.59 -7.81
N PRO A 243 -15.54 -1.77 -8.87
CA PRO A 243 -14.86 -2.21 -10.09
C PRO A 243 -13.44 -2.73 -9.85
N MET A 244 -12.66 -2.07 -8.98
CA MET A 244 -11.31 -2.51 -8.62
C MET A 244 -11.31 -3.84 -7.86
N MET A 245 -12.30 -4.07 -6.99
CA MET A 245 -12.42 -5.34 -6.27
C MET A 245 -12.77 -6.49 -7.22
N VAL A 246 -13.68 -6.30 -8.16
CA VAL A 246 -13.99 -7.30 -9.20
C VAL A 246 -12.76 -7.59 -10.06
N PHE A 247 -12.05 -6.55 -10.50
CA PHE A 247 -10.80 -6.72 -11.25
C PHE A 247 -9.76 -7.51 -10.44
N ALA A 248 -9.57 -7.14 -9.18
CA ALA A 248 -8.60 -7.76 -8.29
C ALA A 248 -8.92 -9.23 -7.98
N GLU A 249 -10.20 -9.58 -7.86
CA GLU A 249 -10.64 -10.98 -7.74
C GLU A 249 -10.29 -11.79 -8.99
N GLU A 250 -10.69 -11.31 -10.18
CA GLU A 250 -10.49 -12.07 -11.43
C GLU A 250 -9.02 -12.24 -11.82
N HIS A 251 -8.15 -11.35 -11.34
CA HIS A 251 -6.69 -11.39 -11.55
C HIS A 251 -5.93 -11.88 -10.30
N ASN A 252 -6.63 -12.39 -9.27
CA ASN A 252 -6.03 -12.94 -8.04
C ASN A 252 -5.03 -11.97 -7.35
N LEU A 253 -5.38 -10.68 -7.30
CA LEU A 253 -4.62 -9.60 -6.69
C LEU A 253 -5.01 -9.45 -5.21
N LYS A 254 -4.70 -10.45 -4.38
CA LYS A 254 -5.13 -10.51 -2.97
C LYS A 254 -4.74 -9.28 -2.13
N ARG A 255 -3.53 -8.76 -2.34
CA ARG A 255 -3.04 -7.56 -1.64
C ARG A 255 -3.87 -6.32 -1.98
N LEU A 256 -4.28 -6.20 -3.24
CA LEU A 256 -5.15 -5.13 -3.71
C LEU A 256 -6.54 -5.25 -3.08
N LEU A 257 -7.13 -6.46 -3.08
CA LEU A 257 -8.42 -6.73 -2.43
C LEU A 257 -8.42 -6.35 -0.94
N LEU A 258 -7.39 -6.74 -0.20
CA LEU A 258 -7.27 -6.39 1.23
C LEU A 258 -7.19 -4.88 1.44
N SER A 259 -6.40 -4.18 0.62
CA SER A 259 -6.29 -2.72 0.69
C SER A 259 -7.61 -2.02 0.36
N LEU A 260 -8.35 -2.50 -0.65
CA LEU A 260 -9.66 -1.98 -1.00
C LEU A 260 -10.68 -2.24 0.11
N GLY A 261 -10.63 -3.41 0.76
CA GLY A 261 -11.43 -3.71 1.94
C GLY A 261 -11.22 -2.73 3.08
N GLU A 262 -9.98 -2.33 3.35
CA GLU A 262 -9.65 -1.28 4.32
C GLU A 262 -10.22 0.10 3.89
N MET A 263 -10.26 0.41 2.59
CA MET A 263 -10.88 1.65 2.10
C MET A 263 -12.41 1.64 2.22
N VAL A 264 -13.06 0.50 1.91
CA VAL A 264 -14.51 0.34 2.11
C VAL A 264 -14.85 0.43 3.60
N CYS A 265 -13.97 -0.01 4.50
CA CYS A 265 -14.14 0.23 5.94
C CYS A 265 -14.18 1.71 6.29
N LEU A 266 -13.63 2.62 5.48
CA LEU A 266 -13.69 4.06 5.73
C LEU A 266 -14.94 4.72 5.15
N GLU A 267 -15.67 4.04 4.27
CA GLU A 267 -16.97 4.51 3.81
C GLU A 267 -18.02 4.34 4.92
N PRO A 268 -18.68 5.44 5.37
CA PRO A 268 -19.76 5.32 6.32
C PRO A 268 -21.00 4.75 5.63
N PRO A 269 -21.57 3.61 6.07
CA PRO A 269 -22.82 3.11 5.52
C PRO A 269 -23.96 4.00 6.02
N LEU A 270 -24.52 4.80 5.12
CA LEU A 270 -25.60 5.73 5.43
C LEU A 270 -26.97 5.04 5.36
N THR A 271 -27.09 3.95 4.60
CA THR A 271 -28.34 3.21 4.43
C THR A 271 -28.21 1.72 4.79
N ALA A 272 -29.35 1.06 5.01
CA ALA A 272 -29.40 -0.38 5.30
C ALA A 272 -28.86 -1.20 4.13
N GLU A 273 -29.16 -0.75 2.92
CA GLU A 273 -28.73 -1.34 1.66
C GLU A 273 -27.20 -1.23 1.49
N GLN A 274 -26.59 -0.10 1.88
CA GLN A 274 -25.14 0.06 1.90
C GLN A 274 -24.45 -0.80 2.95
N MET A 275 -25.02 -0.91 4.16
CA MET A 275 -24.50 -1.82 5.19
C MET A 275 -24.56 -3.28 4.70
N LEU A 276 -25.66 -3.67 4.06
CA LEU A 276 -25.83 -5.00 3.48
C LEU A 276 -24.78 -5.26 2.39
N GLU A 277 -24.58 -4.31 1.48
CA GLU A 277 -23.55 -4.39 0.45
C GLU A 277 -22.15 -4.61 1.07
N HIS A 278 -21.78 -3.84 2.11
CA HIS A 278 -20.49 -3.99 2.77
C HIS A 278 -20.30 -5.38 3.38
N LEU A 279 -21.35 -5.95 3.99
CA LEU A 279 -21.32 -7.31 4.54
C LEU A 279 -21.21 -8.37 3.43
N GLN A 280 -21.92 -8.21 2.33
CA GLN A 280 -21.84 -9.09 1.16
C GLN A 280 -20.44 -9.04 0.52
N LEU A 281 -19.84 -7.85 0.40
CA LEU A 281 -18.46 -7.70 -0.07
C LEU A 281 -17.47 -8.35 0.90
N ALA A 282 -17.69 -8.19 2.21
CA ALA A 282 -16.83 -8.79 3.21
C ALA A 282 -16.85 -10.33 3.16
N ASP A 283 -18.01 -10.91 2.92
CA ASP A 283 -18.17 -12.35 2.74
C ASP A 283 -17.53 -12.83 1.43
N ARG A 284 -17.94 -12.24 0.30
CA ARG A 284 -17.48 -12.60 -1.05
C ARG A 284 -15.95 -12.64 -1.16
N TYR A 285 -15.28 -11.68 -0.54
CA TYR A 285 -13.83 -11.51 -0.65
C TYR A 285 -13.04 -11.92 0.61
N ASP A 286 -13.68 -12.58 1.59
CA ASP A 286 -13.09 -12.95 2.89
C ASP A 286 -12.40 -11.77 3.62
N LEU A 287 -13.01 -10.59 3.60
CA LEU A 287 -12.47 -9.37 4.20
C LEU A 287 -12.88 -9.27 5.66
N LYS A 288 -12.17 -10.01 6.52
CA LYS A 288 -12.43 -10.10 7.97
C LYS A 288 -12.48 -8.74 8.68
N ASN A 289 -11.63 -7.80 8.28
CA ASN A 289 -11.62 -6.45 8.84
C ASN A 289 -12.90 -5.67 8.50
N LEU A 290 -13.39 -5.79 7.27
CA LEU A 290 -14.63 -5.15 6.84
C LEU A 290 -15.85 -5.74 7.55
N ARG A 291 -15.93 -7.07 7.66
CA ARG A 291 -16.97 -7.74 8.45
C ARG A 291 -16.99 -7.25 9.90
N ARG A 292 -15.81 -7.25 10.55
CA ARG A 292 -15.68 -6.77 11.94
C ARG A 292 -16.10 -5.30 12.07
N ALA A 293 -15.69 -4.44 11.15
CA ALA A 293 -16.07 -3.03 11.18
C ALA A 293 -17.60 -2.84 11.04
N CYS A 294 -18.25 -3.60 10.14
CA CYS A 294 -19.69 -3.57 9.96
C CYS A 294 -20.44 -4.04 11.22
N LEU A 295 -20.00 -5.15 11.82
CA LEU A 295 -20.59 -5.68 13.07
C LEU A 295 -20.47 -4.69 14.24
N LEU A 296 -19.32 -4.04 14.41
CA LEU A 296 -19.13 -2.99 15.42
C LEU A 296 -20.04 -1.78 15.17
N ARG A 297 -20.27 -1.42 13.91
CA ARG A 297 -21.21 -0.33 13.56
C ARG A 297 -22.65 -0.71 13.90
N ILE A 298 -23.06 -1.96 13.67
CA ILE A 298 -24.40 -2.44 14.01
C ILE A 298 -24.68 -2.30 15.51
N GLU A 299 -23.70 -2.59 16.36
CA GLU A 299 -23.79 -2.40 17.81
C GLU A 299 -23.82 -0.91 18.21
N GLY A 300 -23.03 -0.08 17.51
CA GLY A 300 -22.89 1.35 17.78
C GLY A 300 -23.65 2.26 16.81
N SER A 301 -22.90 2.90 15.90
CA SER A 301 -23.36 4.03 15.09
C SER A 301 -24.51 3.71 14.12
N PHE A 302 -24.79 2.45 13.84
CA PHE A 302 -25.81 1.97 12.90
C PHE A 302 -26.99 1.28 13.59
N LYS A 303 -27.01 1.22 14.93
CA LYS A 303 -28.01 0.48 15.71
C LYS A 303 -29.46 0.84 15.37
N SER A 304 -29.76 2.12 15.16
CA SER A 304 -31.12 2.60 14.82
C SER A 304 -31.63 2.15 13.45
N ARG A 305 -30.74 1.70 12.55
CA ARG A 305 -31.08 1.24 11.19
C ARG A 305 -30.87 -0.27 11.01
N ALA A 306 -30.33 -0.96 12.01
CA ALA A 306 -30.05 -2.40 11.95
C ALA A 306 -31.31 -3.24 11.76
N SER A 307 -32.44 -2.87 12.36
CA SER A 307 -33.71 -3.59 12.13
C SER A 307 -34.17 -3.48 10.68
N LYS A 308 -33.96 -2.32 10.03
CA LYS A 308 -34.25 -2.15 8.59
C LYS A 308 -33.37 -3.07 7.73
N LEU A 309 -32.07 -3.18 8.06
CA LEU A 309 -31.15 -4.11 7.39
C LEU A 309 -31.69 -5.56 7.40
N MET A 310 -32.18 -6.03 8.55
CA MET A 310 -32.70 -7.40 8.70
C MET A 310 -34.00 -7.65 7.91
N THR A 311 -34.73 -6.60 7.54
CA THR A 311 -35.95 -6.71 6.72
C THR A 311 -35.69 -6.76 5.22
N LEU A 312 -34.47 -6.47 4.76
CA LEU A 312 -34.15 -6.47 3.34
C LEU A 312 -34.24 -7.89 2.77
N PRO A 313 -34.83 -8.10 1.57
CA PRO A 313 -34.92 -9.41 0.94
C PRO A 313 -33.56 -10.11 0.82
N GLU A 314 -32.54 -9.35 0.42
CA GLU A 314 -31.18 -9.82 0.18
C GLU A 314 -30.41 -10.15 1.47
N TYR A 315 -30.93 -9.76 2.65
CA TYR A 315 -30.36 -10.19 3.94
C TYR A 315 -30.38 -11.71 4.06
N LYS A 316 -31.43 -12.37 3.55
CA LYS A 316 -31.59 -13.83 3.60
C LYS A 316 -30.53 -14.57 2.77
N GLU A 317 -29.88 -13.89 1.84
CA GLU A 317 -28.81 -14.45 1.01
C GLU A 317 -27.46 -14.47 1.73
N LEU A 318 -27.32 -13.76 2.86
CA LEU A 318 -26.12 -13.83 3.68
C LEU A 318 -25.97 -15.22 4.31
N PRO A 319 -24.73 -15.74 4.43
CA PRO A 319 -24.47 -16.96 5.18
C PRO A 319 -25.06 -16.90 6.58
N GLU A 320 -25.62 -18.02 7.05
CA GLU A 320 -26.27 -18.14 8.37
C GLU A 320 -25.40 -17.58 9.49
N LYS A 321 -24.12 -17.94 9.53
CA LYS A 321 -23.15 -17.43 10.51
C LYS A 321 -23.04 -15.90 10.52
N ILE A 322 -23.14 -15.24 9.36
CA ILE A 322 -23.11 -13.77 9.30
C ILE A 322 -24.41 -13.19 9.88
N ARG A 323 -25.55 -13.80 9.56
CA ARG A 323 -26.85 -13.38 10.09
C ARG A 323 -26.92 -13.51 11.62
N GLU A 324 -26.45 -14.63 12.16
CA GLU A 324 -26.35 -14.85 13.61
C GLU A 324 -25.48 -13.79 14.30
N GLU A 325 -24.32 -13.46 13.73
CA GLU A 325 -23.45 -12.40 14.28
C GLU A 325 -24.09 -11.01 14.21
N ILE A 326 -24.88 -10.73 13.17
CA ILE A 326 -25.62 -9.46 13.04
C ILE A 326 -26.72 -9.37 14.09
N GLU A 327 -27.48 -10.45 14.27
CA GLU A 327 -28.56 -10.56 15.27
C GLU A 327 -27.99 -10.45 16.70
N ASP A 328 -26.89 -11.14 16.99
CA ASP A 328 -26.16 -11.03 18.26
C ASP A 328 -25.71 -9.58 18.50
N ARG A 329 -25.10 -8.91 17.52
CA ARG A 329 -24.64 -7.51 17.65
C ARG A 329 -25.77 -6.51 17.80
N HIS A 330 -26.89 -6.75 17.14
CA HIS A 330 -28.08 -5.92 17.30
C HIS A 330 -28.67 -6.06 18.71
N CYS A 331 -28.67 -7.29 19.24
CA CYS A 331 -29.19 -7.64 20.56
C CYS A 331 -28.19 -7.40 21.72
N SER A 332 -26.91 -7.16 21.47
CA SER A 332 -25.89 -7.01 22.54
C SER A 332 -25.69 -5.57 23.03
N GLY A 333 -26.50 -4.62 22.57
CA GLY A 333 -26.44 -3.22 23.00
C GLY A 333 -27.46 -2.81 24.09
N TRP A 334 -28.15 -3.74 24.77
CA TRP A 334 -29.26 -3.41 25.69
C TRP A 334 -28.77 -2.64 26.94
N ALA A 335 -27.58 -2.98 27.45
CA ALA A 335 -27.02 -2.30 28.62
C ALA A 335 -26.63 -0.82 28.37
N LEU A 336 -26.50 -0.40 27.11
CA LEU A 336 -26.18 0.99 26.75
C LEU A 336 -27.41 1.88 26.57
N GLN A 337 -28.63 1.31 26.61
CA GLN A 337 -29.88 2.05 26.40
C GLN A 337 -30.76 2.16 27.66
N ASP A 338 -30.54 1.33 28.67
CA ASP A 338 -31.27 1.44 29.94
C ASP A 338 -30.56 2.38 30.92
N GLY A 339 -31.01 3.63 30.98
CA GLY A 339 -30.60 4.60 32.01
C GLY A 339 -30.94 4.17 33.44
N HIS A 340 -31.70 3.08 33.62
CA HIS A 340 -32.02 2.46 34.93
C HIS A 340 -30.98 1.43 35.40
N LEU A 341 -30.11 0.95 34.51
CA LEU A 341 -29.04 -0.01 34.83
C LEU A 341 -27.64 0.63 34.87
N ALA A 342 -27.54 1.89 34.43
CA ALA A 342 -26.37 2.75 34.66
C ALA A 342 -26.53 3.48 36.00
N GLY A 343 -26.56 2.72 37.10
CA GLY A 343 -26.56 3.20 38.48
C GLY A 343 -25.27 2.83 39.19
#